data_AF-W2TT14-F1
#
_entry.id   AF-W2TT14-F1
#
_cell.length_a   1.000
_cell.length_b   1.000
_cell.length_c   1.000
_cell.angle_alpha   90.00
_cell.angle_beta   90.00
_cell.angle_gamma   90.00
#
_symmetry.space_group_name_H-M   'P 1'
#
loop_
_entity.id
_entity.type
_entity.pdbx_description
1 polymer ?
#
loop_
_entity_poly.entity_id
_entity_poly.type
_entity_poly.pdbx_seq_one_letter_code
_entity_poly.pdbx_strand_id
1 'polypeptide(L)' 'DIEQCKEACRQFDCAAVNLFQLGEFTFKCEILSTLYGMNPATGAACYYASDLMGGFGFGYGRRK' A
#
# COMPACT_ATOMS: atom_id res chain seq x y z
N ASP A 1 -3.73 8.23 8.44
CA ASP A 1 -4.80 7.41 7.83
C ASP A 1 -4.26 6.79 6.55
N ILE A 2 -4.62 5.54 6.23
CA ILE A 2 -4.17 4.91 4.98
C ILE A 2 -4.70 5.67 3.77
N GLU A 3 -5.89 6.25 3.83
CA GLU A 3 -6.49 6.99 2.71
C GLU A 3 -5.62 8.17 2.26
N GLN A 4 -5.02 8.89 3.20
CA GLN A 4 -4.09 9.98 2.90
C GLN A 4 -2.85 9.49 2.15
N CYS A 5 -2.37 8.29 2.48
CA CYS A 5 -1.23 7.68 1.81
C CYS A 5 -1.57 7.17 0.42
N LYS A 6 -2.81 6.69 0.22
CA LYS A 6 -3.32 6.36 -1.11
C LYS A 6 -3.39 7.60 -1.99
N GLU A 7 -3.93 8.69 -1.46
CA GLU A 7 -4.05 9.94 -2.18
C GLU A 7 -2.69 10.51 -2.57
N ALA A 8 -1.73 10.53 -1.63
CA ALA A 8 -0.37 10.95 -1.92
C ALA A 8 0.28 10.06 -3.00
N CYS A 9 0.15 8.73 -2.91
CA CYS A 9 0.64 7.85 -3.96
C CYS A 9 0.07 8.17 -5.35
N ARG A 10 -1.23 8.49 -5.44
CA ARG A 10 -1.86 8.89 -6.71
C ARG A 10 -1.27 10.21 -7.25
N GLN A 11 -1.06 11.19 -6.39
CA GLN A 11 -0.50 12.49 -6.78
C GLN A 11 0.95 12.38 -7.28
N PHE A 12 1.71 11.42 -6.75
CA PHE A 12 3.12 11.21 -7.08
C PHE A 12 3.37 10.04 -8.05
N ASP A 13 2.33 9.49 -8.68
CA ASP A 13 2.39 8.35 -9.61
C ASP A 13 3.25 7.20 -9.06
N CYS A 14 2.94 6.75 -7.84
CA CYS A 14 3.72 5.73 -7.16
C CYS A 14 3.38 4.32 -7.65
N ALA A 15 4.30 3.37 -7.45
CA ALA A 15 4.10 1.96 -7.75
C ALA A 15 3.39 1.21 -6.59
N ALA A 16 3.68 1.55 -5.34
CA ALA A 16 3.09 0.93 -4.16
C ALA A 16 3.24 1.78 -2.90
N VAL A 17 2.45 1.46 -1.87
CA VAL A 17 2.54 2.08 -0.54
C VAL A 17 2.74 1.00 0.52
N ASN A 18 3.75 1.17 1.36
CA ASN A 18 3.83 0.45 2.63
C ASN A 18 3.14 1.25 3.73
N LEU A 19 2.35 0.57 4.54
CA LEU A 19 1.75 1.08 5.76
C LEU A 19 2.31 0.29 6.94
N PHE A 20 3.00 0.96 7.85
CA PHE A 20 3.56 0.38 9.06
C PHE A 20 2.76 0.86 10.26
N GLN A 21 2.33 -0.08 11.10
CA GLN A 21 1.82 0.22 12.42
C GLN A 21 3.00 0.32 13.40
N LEU A 22 3.30 1.53 13.87
CA LEU A 22 4.38 1.79 14.82
C LEU A 22 3.91 1.76 16.28
N GLY A 23 2.60 1.85 16.50
CA GLY A 23 1.96 1.80 17.81
C GLY A 23 0.44 1.66 17.66
N GLU A 24 -0.30 1.73 18.77
CA GLU A 24 -1.75 1.53 18.76
C GLU A 24 -2.49 2.54 17.86
N PHE A 25 -2.00 3.78 17.80
CA PHE A 25 -2.58 4.85 16.97
C PHE A 25 -1.55 5.55 16.06
N THR A 26 -0.35 4.99 15.94
CA THR A 26 0.73 5.59 15.16
C THR A 26 0.99 4.76 13.91
N PHE A 27 0.81 5.40 12.75
CA PHE A 27 1.00 4.78 11.45
C PHE A 27 2.02 5.58 10.65
N LYS A 28 2.91 4.87 9.95
CA LYS A 28 3.84 5.44 8.98
C LYS A 28 3.52 4.90 7.60
N CYS A 29 3.51 5.77 6.61
CA CYS A 29 3.40 5.37 5.22
C CYS A 29 4.71 5.63 4.48
N GLU A 30 5.06 4.72 3.59
CA GLU A 30 6.16 4.90 2.65
C GLU A 30 5.62 4.78 1.23
N ILE A 31 5.82 5.82 0.44
CA ILE A 31 5.42 5.90 -0.97
C ILE A 31 6.59 5.40 -1.81
N LEU A 32 6.37 4.36 -2.59
CA LEU A 32 7.40 3.73 -3.40
C LEU A 32 7.16 4.06 -4.87
N SER A 33 8.07 4.79 -5.50
CA SER A 33 8.01 5.06 -6.95
C SER A 33 8.32 3.82 -7.80
N THR A 34 9.04 2.84 -7.24
CA THR A 34 9.35 1.56 -7.90
C THR A 34 9.17 0.41 -6.93
N LEU A 35 8.80 -0.77 -7.44
CA LEU A 35 8.62 -1.99 -6.65
C LEU A 35 9.27 -3.18 -7.36
N TYR A 36 10.24 -3.81 -6.68
CA TYR A 36 10.97 -4.97 -7.20
C TYR A 36 10.38 -6.31 -6.72
N GLY A 37 9.62 -6.30 -5.63
CA GLY A 37 9.02 -7.48 -5.03
C GLY A 37 8.36 -7.17 -3.69
N MET A 38 7.58 -8.11 -3.17
CA MET A 38 6.85 -7.97 -1.91
C MET A 38 7.30 -9.05 -0.93
N ASN A 39 7.80 -8.63 0.22
CA ASN A 39 8.14 -9.52 1.32
C ASN A 39 7.19 -9.26 2.50
N PRO A 40 6.43 -10.27 2.99
CA PRO A 40 5.55 -10.07 4.14
C PRO A 40 6.37 -9.69 5.38
N ALA A 41 5.89 -8.68 6.10
CA ALA A 41 6.49 -8.24 7.36
C ALA A 41 5.38 -8.01 8.41
N THR A 42 5.64 -8.44 9.64
CA THR A 42 4.69 -8.27 10.75
C THR A 42 4.50 -6.79 11.07
N GLY A 43 3.25 -6.36 11.24
CA GLY A 43 2.93 -4.94 11.49
C GLY A 43 3.02 -4.04 10.26
N ALA A 44 3.18 -4.63 9.06
CA ALA A 44 3.20 -3.90 7.80
C ALA A 44 2.12 -4.44 6.85
N ALA A 45 1.49 -3.52 6.09
CA ALA A 45 0.64 -3.83 4.95
C ALA A 45 1.18 -3.10 3.73
N CYS A 46 1.30 -3.79 2.60
CA CYS A 46 1.74 -3.18 1.34
C CYS A 46 0.59 -3.23 0.34
N TYR A 47 0.31 -2.10 -0.30
CA TYR A 47 -0.75 -1.94 -1.29
C TYR A 47 -0.14 -1.53 -2.62
N TYR A 48 -0.44 -2.25 -3.70
CA TYR A 48 -0.02 -1.84 -5.04
C TYR A 48 -0.83 -0.64 -5.49
N ALA A 49 -0.27 0.22 -6.34
CA ALA A 49 -1.01 1.35 -6.92
C ALA A 49 -2.30 0.90 -7.64
N SER A 50 -2.31 -0.29 -8.24
CA SER A 50 -3.51 -0.92 -8.80
C SER A 50 -4.60 -1.15 -7.75
N ASP A 51 -4.23 -1.59 -6.54
CA ASP A 51 -5.14 -1.83 -5.42
C ASP A 51 -5.65 -0.52 -4.81
N LEU A 52 -4.92 0.58 -5.03
CA LEU A 52 -5.29 1.92 -4.59
C LEU A 52 -6.29 2.59 -5.54
N MET A 53 -6.24 2.23 -6.83
CA MET A 53 -7.10 2.75 -7.88
C MET A 53 -8.39 1.92 -8.06
N GLY A 54 -8.40 0.68 -7.57
CA GLY A 54 -9.49 -0.29 -7.71
C GLY A 54 -10.53 -0.26 -6.60
N GLY A 55 -11.27 0.84 -6.45
CA GLY A 55 -12.55 0.84 -5.73
C GLY A 55 -13.69 0.10 -6.46
N PHE A 56 -13.44 -0.39 -7.69
CA PHE A 56 -14.35 -1.21 -8.48
C PHE A 56 -13.56 -2.28 -9.23
N GLY A 57 -13.40 -3.47 -8.64
CA GLY A 57 -12.83 -4.60 -9.37
C GLY A 57 -12.12 -5.60 -8.49
N PHE A 58 -12.89 -6.56 -7.96
CA PHE A 58 -12.52 -7.97 -7.74
C PHE A 58 -11.03 -8.34 -7.73
N GLY A 59 -10.59 -8.93 -6.61
CA GLY A 59 -9.54 -9.95 -6.69
C GLY A 59 -8.59 -10.02 -5.52
N TYR A 60 -9.11 -10.31 -4.33
CA TYR A 60 -8.27 -11.04 -3.37
C TYR A 60 -7.83 -12.36 -4.01
N GLY A 61 -6.51 -12.55 -4.10
CA GLY A 61 -5.87 -13.86 -4.02
C GLY A 61 -6.00 -14.77 -5.24
N ARG A 62 -4.90 -14.90 -5.99
CA ARG A 62 -4.57 -16.19 -6.60
C ARG A 62 -3.07 -16.46 -6.47
N ARG A 63 -2.67 -16.99 -5.30
CA ARG A 63 -1.50 -17.86 -5.22
C ARG A 63 -1.96 -19.28 -5.55
N LYS A 64 -1.36 -19.81 -6.62
CA LYS A 64 -1.53 -21.14 -7.24
C LYS A 64 -2.86 -21.40 -7.93
#